data_AF-A0A2E4DYX8-F1
#
_entry.id   AF-A0A2E4DYX8-F1
#
_cell.length_a   1.000
_cell.length_b   1.000
_cell.length_c   1.000
_cell.angle_alpha   90.00
_cell.angle_beta   90.00
_cell.angle_gamma   90.00
#
_symmetry.space_group_name_H-M   'P 1'
#
loop_
_entity.id
_entity.type
_entity.pdbx_description
1 polymer ?
#
loop_
_entity_poly.entity_id
_entity_poly.type
_entity_poly.pdbx_seq_one_letter_code
_entity_poly.pdbx_strand_id
1 'polypeptide(L)'
;QVTITLLIQKPEAGGVFECVPDLRKFDTDDYSKLGAILNGSDEGLVPLNVEPGDLLIFAGFYSLHRVTPVVGETTRYVGTLCYKDRPNVLNSPEVQKLFYGRVNQG
;
A
#
# COMPACT_ATOMS: atom_id res chain seq x y z
N GLN A 1 -6.25 5.45 -10.75
CA GLN A 1 -6.27 4.19 -9.96
C GLN A 1 -6.24 4.55 -8.48
N VAL A 2 -7.09 3.93 -7.68
CA VAL A 2 -7.11 4.09 -6.23
C VAL A 2 -7.07 2.70 -5.60
N THR A 3 -6.28 2.56 -4.53
CA THR A 3 -6.28 1.36 -3.69
C THR A 3 -6.96 1.73 -2.38
N ILE A 4 -7.91 0.88 -1.98
CA ILE A 4 -8.63 1.00 -0.72
C ILE A 4 -8.27 -0.23 0.11
N THR A 5 -7.97 -0.02 1.39
CA THR A 5 -7.77 -1.12 2.33
C THR A 5 -8.76 -1.03 3.48
N LEU A 6 -9.40 -2.14 3.81
CA LEU A 6 -10.21 -2.32 5.02
C LEU A 6 -9.40 -3.16 6.00
N LEU A 7 -9.09 -2.61 7.18
CA LEU A 7 -8.47 -3.40 8.23
C LEU A 7 -9.55 -4.25 8.91
N ILE A 8 -9.39 -5.57 8.91
CA ILE A 8 -10.36 -6.51 9.50
C ILE A 8 -9.90 -6.96 10.88
N GLN A 9 -8.60 -7.21 11.05
CA GLN A 9 -8.00 -7.62 12.31
C GLN A 9 -6.61 -7.03 12.46
N LYS A 10 -6.34 -6.40 13.62
CA LYS A 10 -5.02 -5.91 13.99
C LYS A 10 -4.14 -7.04 14.52
N PRO A 11 -2.82 -6.96 14.31
CA PRO A 11 -1.86 -7.76 15.06
C PRO A 11 -1.66 -7.20 16.47
N GLU A 12 -0.89 -7.90 17.30
CA GLU A 12 -0.52 -7.43 18.65
C GLU A 12 0.38 -6.19 18.60
N ALA A 13 1.34 -6.16 17.66
CA ALA A 13 2.18 -5.00 17.41
C ALA A 13 2.62 -4.92 15.94
N GLY A 14 3.10 -3.75 15.53
CA GLY A 14 3.49 -3.48 14.15
C GLY A 14 2.29 -3.48 13.21
N GLY A 15 2.49 -3.84 11.93
CA GLY A 15 1.42 -3.78 10.93
C GLY A 15 0.91 -2.37 10.64
N VAL A 16 1.69 -1.35 11.00
CA VAL A 16 1.39 0.07 10.84
C VAL A 16 1.60 0.45 9.39
N PHE A 17 0.60 1.10 8.79
CA PHE A 17 0.75 1.66 7.45
C PHE A 17 1.56 2.95 7.56
N GLU A 18 2.65 3.04 6.81
CA GLU A 18 3.51 4.22 6.76
C GLU A 18 3.62 4.69 5.32
N CYS A 19 3.59 6.00 5.11
CA CYS A 19 3.81 6.57 3.79
C CYS A 19 4.70 7.82 3.82
N VAL A 20 5.35 8.08 2.69
CA VAL A 20 5.97 9.37 2.39
C VAL A 20 5.20 9.95 1.21
N PRO A 21 4.40 11.01 1.41
CA PRO A 21 3.63 11.62 0.35
C PRO A 21 4.54 12.40 -0.62
N ASP A 22 3.99 12.68 -1.81
CA ASP A 22 4.56 13.56 -2.84
C ASP A 22 5.99 13.20 -3.30
N LEU A 23 6.35 11.91 -3.25
CA LEU A 23 7.64 11.42 -3.72
C LEU A 23 7.69 11.28 -5.25
N ARG A 24 6.52 11.01 -5.84
CA ARG A 24 6.31 10.96 -7.28
C ARG A 24 5.24 11.98 -7.65
N LYS A 25 5.48 12.73 -8.72
CA LYS A 25 4.52 13.67 -9.31
C LYS A 25 4.28 13.27 -10.77
N PHE A 26 3.33 13.96 -11.41
CA PHE A 26 3.00 13.67 -12.81
C PHE A 26 4.16 14.00 -13.77
N ASP A 27 4.98 14.98 -13.43
CA ASP A 27 6.05 15.54 -14.26
C ASP A 27 7.46 15.28 -13.72
N THR A 28 7.59 14.94 -12.44
CA THR A 28 8.87 14.87 -11.72
C THR A 28 8.86 13.80 -10.64
N ASP A 29 9.94 13.02 -10.57
CA ASP A 29 10.20 12.05 -9.49
C ASP A 29 11.34 12.61 -8.61
N ASP A 30 11.18 12.60 -7.28
CA ASP A 30 12.24 12.98 -6.34
C ASP A 30 13.11 11.76 -5.97
N TYR A 31 14.01 11.40 -6.90
CA TYR A 31 14.91 10.26 -6.72
C TYR A 31 15.93 10.45 -5.58
N SER A 32 16.25 11.70 -5.23
CA SER A 32 17.17 11.98 -4.13
C SER A 32 16.52 11.63 -2.80
N LYS A 33 15.29 12.10 -2.58
CA LYS A 33 14.50 11.75 -1.39
C LYS A 33 14.18 10.26 -1.34
N LEU A 34 13.85 9.65 -2.49
CA LEU A 34 13.69 8.19 -2.58
C LEU A 34 14.94 7.46 -2.09
N GLY A 35 16.11 7.84 -2.60
CA GLY A 35 17.38 7.23 -2.20
C GLY A 35 17.66 7.37 -0.71
N ALA A 36 17.40 8.55 -0.13
CA ALA A 36 17.54 8.77 1.30
C ALA A 36 16.64 7.85 2.13
N ILE A 37 15.36 7.71 1.74
CA ILE A 37 14.41 6.83 2.44
C ILE A 37 14.83 5.36 2.35
N LEU A 38 15.25 4.92 1.15
CA LEU A 38 15.73 3.55 0.96
C LEU A 38 17.02 3.26 1.75
N ASN A 39 17.81 4.29 2.04
CA ASN A 39 18.99 4.21 2.92
C ASN A 39 18.65 4.36 4.41
N GLY A 40 17.37 4.43 4.79
CA GLY A 40 16.91 4.43 6.17
C GLY A 40 16.55 5.80 6.74
N SER A 41 16.43 6.84 5.92
CA SER A 41 15.85 8.11 6.38
C SER A 41 14.35 7.97 6.62
N ASP A 42 13.87 8.47 7.75
CA ASP A 42 12.43 8.59 8.06
C ASP A 42 11.89 10.00 7.75
N GLU A 43 12.62 10.82 6.98
CA GLU A 43 12.20 12.18 6.66
C GLU A 43 10.88 12.21 5.88
N GLY A 44 9.87 12.85 6.48
CA GLY A 44 8.53 12.96 5.89
C GLY A 44 7.71 11.67 5.96
N LEU A 45 8.15 10.68 6.74
CA LEU A 45 7.38 9.48 7.05
C LEU A 45 6.15 9.84 7.88
N VAL A 46 4.99 9.40 7.41
CA VAL A 46 3.69 9.59 8.05
C VAL A 46 3.12 8.22 8.40
N PRO A 47 3.13 7.82 9.69
CA PRO A 47 2.42 6.63 10.13
C PRO A 47 0.92 6.91 10.23
N LEU A 48 0.11 5.95 9.80
CA LEU A 48 -1.34 6.00 9.90
C LEU A 48 -1.80 4.94 10.92
N ASN A 49 -2.43 5.42 11.99
CA ASN A 49 -3.07 4.56 12.98
C ASN A 49 -4.44 4.14 12.45
N VAL A 50 -4.52 2.88 12.00
CA VAL A 50 -5.74 2.27 11.45
C VAL A 50 -6.27 1.26 12.45
N GLU A 51 -7.56 1.34 12.75
CA GLU A 51 -8.29 0.40 13.62
C GLU A 51 -9.13 -0.60 12.80
N PRO A 52 -9.49 -1.77 13.35
CA PRO A 52 -10.38 -2.68 12.65
C PRO A 52 -11.71 -2.01 12.31
N GLY A 53 -12.12 -2.10 11.05
CA GLY A 53 -13.27 -1.40 10.49
C GLY A 53 -12.91 -0.13 9.71
N ASP A 54 -11.71 0.43 9.89
CA ASP A 54 -11.31 1.62 9.15
C ASP A 54 -11.06 1.31 7.68
N LEU A 55 -11.59 2.20 6.84
CA LEU A 55 -11.34 2.25 5.41
C LEU A 55 -10.26 3.28 5.11
N LEU A 56 -9.08 2.81 4.73
CA LEU A 56 -8.00 3.67 4.25
C LEU A 56 -8.09 3.77 2.72
N ILE A 57 -8.29 4.98 2.23
CA ILE A 57 -8.27 5.32 0.80
C ILE A 57 -6.98 6.07 0.52
N PHE A 58 -6.11 5.55 -0.34
CA PHE A 58 -4.85 6.20 -0.64
C PHE A 58 -4.45 6.11 -2.12
N ALA A 59 -3.76 7.14 -2.58
CA ALA A 59 -3.24 7.24 -3.94
C ALA A 59 -1.78 6.77 -3.98
N GLY A 60 -1.58 5.45 -3.88
CA GLY A 60 -0.25 4.83 -3.79
C GLY A 60 0.69 5.09 -4.98
N PHE A 61 0.21 5.69 -6.08
CA PHE A 61 1.07 6.14 -7.17
C PHE A 61 1.96 7.33 -6.76
N TYR A 62 1.42 8.27 -5.98
CA TYR A 62 2.12 9.49 -5.57
C TYR A 62 2.91 9.31 -4.26
N SER A 63 2.49 8.35 -3.43
CA SER A 63 3.07 8.11 -2.11
C SER A 63 3.80 6.78 -2.06
N LEU A 64 5.09 6.82 -1.74
CA LEU A 64 5.81 5.63 -1.31
C LEU A 64 5.18 5.17 0.00
N HIS A 65 4.90 3.87 0.13
CA HIS A 65 4.23 3.35 1.30
C HIS A 65 4.75 1.96 1.64
N ARG A 66 4.69 1.62 2.93
CA ARG A 66 5.02 0.30 3.45
C ARG A 66 4.10 -0.03 4.62
N VAL A 67 4.12 -1.29 5.03
CA VAL A 67 3.53 -1.73 6.30
C VAL A 67 4.67 -2.25 7.17
N THR A 68 4.75 -1.79 8.41
CA THR A 68 5.77 -2.27 9.35
C THR A 68 5.60 -3.77 9.61
N PRO A 69 6.69 -4.51 9.94
CA PRO A 69 6.60 -5.93 10.23
C PRO A 69 5.52 -6.23 11.28
N VAL A 70 4.74 -7.28 11.05
CA VAL A 70 3.75 -7.77 12.01
C VAL A 70 4.47 -8.52 13.12
N VAL A 71 4.09 -8.26 14.38
CA VAL A 71 4.66 -8.90 15.56
C VAL A 71 3.54 -9.50 16.42
N GLY A 72 3.78 -10.71 16.93
CA GLY A 72 2.83 -11.48 17.75
C GLY A 72 2.24 -12.67 17.00
N GLU A 73 1.39 -13.43 17.70
CA GLU A 73 0.74 -14.64 17.18
C GLU A 73 -0.59 -14.31 16.48
N THR A 74 -1.17 -13.15 16.80
CA THR A 74 -2.41 -12.69 16.19
C THR A 74 -2.21 -12.29 14.73
N THR A 75 -2.82 -13.04 13.81
CA THR A 75 -2.76 -12.75 12.37
C THR A 75 -3.38 -11.39 12.04
N ARG A 76 -2.71 -10.59 11.19
CA ARG A 76 -3.26 -9.34 10.63
C ARG A 76 -4.09 -9.64 9.38
N TYR A 77 -5.38 -9.33 9.40
CA TYR A 77 -6.26 -9.46 8.24
C TYR A 77 -6.57 -8.08 7.65
N VAL A 78 -6.31 -7.90 6.35
CA VAL A 78 -6.62 -6.70 5.58
C VAL A 78 -7.28 -7.09 4.27
N GLY A 79 -8.40 -6.45 3.93
CA GLY A 79 -9.01 -6.55 2.61
C GLY A 79 -8.48 -5.43 1.73
N THR A 80 -7.95 -5.75 0.55
CA THR A 80 -7.48 -4.75 -0.43
C THR A 80 -8.41 -4.74 -1.63
N LEU A 81 -8.96 -3.57 -1.94
CA LEU A 81 -9.80 -3.33 -3.11
C LEU A 81 -9.08 -2.38 -4.06
N CYS A 82 -8.91 -2.82 -5.31
CA CYS A 82 -8.19 -2.06 -6.34
C CYS A 82 -9.17 -1.58 -7.40
N TYR A 83 -9.30 -0.26 -7.56
CA TYR A 83 -10.21 0.35 -8.52
C TYR A 83 -9.45 1.02 -9.67
N LYS A 84 -9.95 0.78 -10.89
CA LYS A 84 -9.50 1.45 -12.12
C LYS A 84 -10.53 2.52 -12.50
N ASP A 85 -10.07 3.54 -13.21
CA ASP A 85 -10.86 4.69 -13.65
C ASP A 85 -11.70 4.41 -14.90
N ARG A 86 -11.50 3.24 -15.52
CA ARG A 86 -12.18 2.81 -16.74
C ARG A 86 -12.63 1.35 -16.62
N PRO A 87 -13.76 0.98 -17.26
CA PRO A 87 -14.23 -0.39 -17.29
C PRO A 87 -13.26 -1.30 -18.04
N ASN A 88 -13.31 -2.60 -17.73
CA ASN A 88 -12.55 -3.67 -18.39
C ASN A 88 -11.02 -3.51 -18.33
N VAL A 89 -10.50 -2.66 -17.43
CA VAL A 89 -9.07 -2.57 -17.15
C VAL A 89 -8.70 -3.63 -16.12
N LEU A 90 -7.91 -4.60 -16.56
CA LEU A 90 -7.43 -5.71 -15.75
C LEU A 90 -5.92 -5.59 -15.55
N ASN A 91 -5.42 -6.15 -14.45
CA ASN A 91 -3.99 -6.38 -14.30
C ASN A 91 -3.53 -7.44 -15.32
N SER A 92 -2.30 -7.34 -15.81
CA SER A 92 -1.75 -8.34 -16.72
C SER A 92 -1.73 -9.73 -16.08
N PRO A 93 -1.71 -10.83 -16.85
CA PRO A 93 -1.67 -12.18 -16.30
C PRO A 93 -0.53 -12.40 -15.29
N GLU A 94 0.63 -11.80 -15.54
CA GLU A 94 1.81 -11.88 -14.66
C GLU A 94 1.53 -11.21 -13.31
N VAL A 95 0.94 -10.01 -13.34
CA VAL A 95 0.56 -9.27 -12.14
C VAL A 95 -0.53 -10.02 -11.37
N GLN A 96 -1.50 -10.62 -12.05
CA GLN A 96 -2.52 -11.44 -11.38
C GLN A 96 -1.91 -12.65 -10.67
N LYS A 97 -0.98 -13.34 -11.33
CA LYS A 97 -0.28 -14.49 -10.73
C LYS A 97 0.53 -14.06 -9.50
N LEU A 98 1.19 -12.90 -9.55
CA LEU A 98 1.96 -12.36 -8.43
C LEU A 98 1.08 -12.01 -7.22
N PHE A 99 -0.01 -11.27 -7.43
CA PHE A 99 -0.85 -10.78 -6.33
C PHE A 99 -1.83 -11.81 -5.80
N TYR A 100 -2.39 -12.65 -6.67
CA TYR A 100 -3.49 -13.56 -6.33
C TYR A 100 -3.09 -15.03 -6.34
N GLY A 101 -1.86 -15.35 -6.76
CA GLY A 101 -1.41 -16.73 -6.96
C GLY A 101 -2.08 -17.45 -8.15
N ARG A 102 -2.96 -16.77 -8.89
CA ARG A 102 -3.74 -17.31 -10.02
C ARG A 102 -4.05 -16.24 -11.06
N VAL A 103 -4.26 -16.67 -12.30
CA VAL A 103 -4.81 -15.82 -13.36
C VAL A 103 -6.31 -16.06 -13.39
N ASN A 104 -7.08 -14.99 -13.21
CA ASN A 104 -8.52 -15.07 -13.36
C ASN A 104 -8.83 -14.83 -14.83
N GLN A 105 -9.59 -15.73 -15.46
CA GLN A 105 -10.12 -15.44 -16.79
C GLN A 105 -11.22 -14.37 -16.62
N GLY A 106 -10.98 -13.20 -17.21
CA GLY A 106 -11.99 -12.17 -17.42
C GLY A 106 -12.73 -12.44 -18.71
#